data_AF-A0A6G3YZU1-F1
#
_entry.id   AF-A0A6G3YZU1-F1
#
_cell.length_a   1.000
_cell.length_b   1.000
_cell.length_c   1.000
_cell.angle_alpha   90.00
_cell.angle_beta   90.00
_cell.angle_gamma   90.00
#
_symmetry.space_group_name_H-M   'P 1'
#
loop_
_entity.id
_entity.type
_entity.pdbx_description
1 polymer ?
#
loop_
_entity_poly.entity_id
_entity_poly.type
_entity_poly.pdbx_seq_one_letter_code
_entity_poly.pdbx_strand_id
1 'polypeptide(L)' 'MASLWADWEARGLYFFFLPKYCSELSPLETEWHQLKTHELEGQMFDDELDLAYAVMEVVEARVETGGYETERFRFPS' A
#
# COMPACT_ATOMS: atom_id res chain seq x y z
N MET A 1 3.02 -16.34 -20.17
CA MET A 1 3.27 -16.38 -18.71
C MET A 1 4.63 -16.97 -18.37
N ALA A 2 5.03 -18.14 -18.89
CA ALA A 2 6.35 -18.72 -18.58
C ALA A 2 7.56 -17.83 -18.99
N SER A 3 7.45 -17.04 -20.07
CA SER A 3 8.54 -16.14 -20.48
C SER A 3 8.73 -14.94 -19.54
N LEU A 4 7.64 -14.38 -19.02
CA LEU A 4 7.68 -13.24 -18.10
C LEU A 4 8.23 -13.62 -16.73
N TRP A 5 8.09 -14.89 -16.34
CA TRP A 5 8.65 -15.39 -15.09
C TRP A 5 10.17 -15.25 -15.05
N ALA A 6 10.85 -15.71 -16.10
CA ALA A 6 12.31 -15.63 -16.18
C ALA A 6 12.79 -14.17 -16.16
N ASP A 7 12.09 -13.27 -16.85
CA ASP A 7 12.40 -11.84 -16.86
C ASP A 7 12.20 -11.19 -15.48
N TRP A 8 11.19 -11.60 -14.72
CA TRP A 8 10.91 -11.10 -13.38
C TRP A 8 11.89 -11.65 -12.34
N GLU A 9 12.18 -12.95 -12.40
CA GLU A 9 13.17 -13.59 -11.54
C GLU A 9 14.58 -13.01 -11.77
N ALA A 10 14.95 -12.73 -13.03
CA ALA A 10 16.19 -12.04 -13.36
C ALA A 10 16.27 -10.60 -12.80
N ARG A 11 15.11 -9.97 -12.51
CA ARG A 11 15.00 -8.67 -11.83
C ARG A 11 14.87 -8.81 -10.31
N GLY A 12 14.93 -10.03 -9.76
CA GLY A 12 14.77 -10.30 -8.33
C GLY A 12 13.33 -10.20 -7.82
N LEU A 13 12.33 -10.28 -8.71
CA LEU A 13 10.92 -10.26 -8.34
C LEU A 13 10.38 -11.70 -8.20
N TYR A 14 9.68 -11.96 -7.10
CA TYR A 14 9.16 -13.28 -6.77
C TYR A 14 7.67 -13.23 -6.43
N PHE A 15 6.98 -14.34 -6.71
CA PHE A 15 5.59 -14.50 -6.30
C PHE A 15 5.48 -15.15 -4.94
N PHE A 16 4.72 -14.50 -4.07
CA PHE A 16 4.26 -15.07 -2.81
C PHE A 16 2.82 -15.56 -2.97
N PHE A 17 2.60 -16.85 -2.75
CA PHE A 17 1.26 -17.44 -2.81
C PHE A 17 0.62 -17.42 -1.43
N LEU A 18 -0.44 -16.63 -1.30
CA LEU A 18 -1.29 -16.63 -0.12
C LEU A 18 -2.42 -17.66 -0.28
N PRO A 19 -2.70 -18.48 0.75
CA PRO A 19 -3.86 -19.37 0.73
C PRO A 19 -5.17 -18.56 0.65
N LYS A 20 -6.20 -19.17 0.07
CA LYS A 20 -7.51 -18.52 -0.08
C LYS A 20 -8.09 -18.15 1.28
N TYR A 21 -8.68 -16.96 1.36
CA TYR A 21 -9.36 -16.43 2.56
C TYR A 21 -8.44 -16.22 3.77
N CYS A 22 -7.13 -16.09 3.56
CA CYS A 22 -6.17 -15.79 4.61
C CYS A 22 -5.66 -14.34 4.51
N SER A 23 -6.58 -13.37 4.62
CA SER A 23 -6.22 -11.94 4.57
C SER A 23 -5.31 -11.55 5.74
N GLU A 24 -5.41 -12.24 6.87
CA GLU A 24 -4.54 -12.10 8.04
C GLU A 24 -3.07 -12.43 7.75
N LEU A 25 -2.78 -13.19 6.69
CA LEU A 25 -1.41 -13.49 6.29
C LEU A 25 -0.83 -12.44 5.33
N SER A 26 -1.64 -11.49 4.86
CA SER A 26 -1.20 -10.38 4.03
C SER A 26 -0.80 -9.21 4.92
N PRO A 27 0.50 -8.85 5.01
CA PRO A 27 0.94 -7.71 5.82
C PRO A 27 0.24 -6.40 5.42
N LEU A 28 -0.11 -6.27 4.13
CA LEU A 28 -0.82 -5.11 3.59
C LEU A 28 -2.17 -4.87 4.31
N GLU A 29 -2.88 -5.94 4.67
CA GLU A 29 -4.16 -5.82 5.37
C GLU A 29 -3.98 -5.28 6.79
N THR A 30 -2.89 -5.68 7.47
CA THR A 30 -2.51 -5.12 8.76
C THR A 30 -2.19 -3.63 8.64
N GLU A 31 -1.42 -3.23 7.63
CA GLU A 31 -1.08 -1.81 7.42
C GLU A 31 -2.33 -0.95 7.16
N TRP A 32 -3.26 -1.43 6.34
CA TRP A 32 -4.54 -0.75 6.11
C TRP A 32 -5.41 -0.68 7.35
N HIS A 33 -5.40 -1.72 8.20
CA HIS A 33 -6.12 -1.69 9.46
C HIS A 33 -5.56 -0.58 10.37
N GLN A 34 -4.24 -0.50 10.51
CA GLN A 34 -3.60 0.54 11.31
C GLN A 34 -3.93 1.94 10.78
N LEU A 35 -3.82 2.13 9.47
CA LEU A 35 -4.10 3.41 8.81
C LEU A 35 -5.54 3.87 9.07
N LYS A 36 -6.52 2.98 8.85
CA LYS A 36 -7.93 3.34 9.03
C LYS A 36 -8.32 3.56 10.50
N THR A 37 -7.79 2.75 11.41
CA THR A 37 -8.21 2.77 12.81
C THR A 37 -7.49 3.84 13.62
N HIS A 38 -6.21 4.08 13.35
CA HIS A 38 -5.35 4.91 14.21
C HIS A 38 -4.83 6.17 13.55
N GLU A 39 -4.82 6.27 12.22
CA GLU A 39 -4.22 7.43 11.56
C GLU A 39 -5.27 8.32 10.89
N LEU A 40 -6.28 7.72 10.25
CA LEU A 40 -7.46 8.45 9.77
C LEU A 40 -8.52 8.65 10.88
N GLU A 41 -8.45 7.85 11.95
CA GLU A 41 -9.25 7.98 13.20
C GLU A 41 -10.76 8.23 13.00
N GLY A 42 -11.37 7.69 11.95
CA GLY A 42 -12.81 7.88 11.69
C GLY A 42 -13.19 9.28 11.20
N GLN A 43 -12.23 10.05 10.69
CA GLN A 43 -12.48 11.30 9.98
C GLN A 43 -13.48 11.08 8.83
N MET A 44 -14.40 12.03 8.67
CA MET A 44 -15.30 12.07 7.52
C MET A 44 -14.69 12.93 6.42
N PHE A 45 -14.93 12.52 5.17
CA PHE A 45 -14.44 13.19 3.97
C PHE A 45 -15.63 13.58 3.09
N ASP A 46 -15.58 14.76 2.48
CA ASP A 46 -16.67 15.26 1.66
C ASP A 46 -16.72 14.57 0.30
N ASP A 47 -15.55 14.24 -0.26
CA ASP A 47 -15.43 13.48 -1.50
C ASP A 47 -14.20 12.54 -1.54
N GLU A 48 -14.05 11.83 -2.67
CA GLU A 48 -12.94 10.89 -2.91
C GLU A 48 -11.58 11.61 -2.99
N LEU A 49 -11.55 12.86 -3.47
CA LEU A 49 -10.32 13.63 -3.58
C LEU A 49 -9.81 14.01 -2.19
N ASP A 50 -10.69 14.43 -1.30
CA ASP A 50 -10.36 14.72 0.10
C ASP A 50 -9.83 13.48 0.83
N LEU A 51 -10.50 12.34 0.66
CA LEU A 51 -10.03 11.07 1.20
C LEU A 51 -8.64 10.71 0.65
N ALA A 52 -8.42 10.89 -0.65
CA ALA A 52 -7.13 10.59 -1.26
C ALA A 52 -6.00 11.46 -0.70
N TYR A 53 -6.25 12.76 -0.48
CA TYR A 53 -5.27 13.65 0.15
C TYR A 53 -4.97 13.26 1.60
N ALA A 54 -6.00 12.93 2.39
CA ALA A 54 -5.80 12.51 3.77
C ALA A 54 -4.98 11.21 3.87
N VAL A 55 -5.22 10.24 2.98
CA VAL A 55 -4.41 9.02 2.92
C VAL A 55 -2.96 9.34 2.54
N MET A 56 -2.72 10.25 1.59
CA MET A 56 -1.35 10.65 1.20
C MET A 56 -0.61 11.31 2.36
N GLU A 57 -1.24 12.25 3.06
CA GLU A 57 -0.66 12.97 4.20
C GLU A 57 -0.30 12.01 5.34
N VAL A 58 -1.20 11.08 5.68
CA VAL A 58 -0.94 10.05 6.69
C VAL A 58 0.24 9.17 6.31
N VAL A 59 0.30 8.72 5.05
CA VAL A 59 1.42 7.91 4.57
C VAL A 59 2.71 8.71 4.67
N GLU A 60 2.76 9.94 4.15
CA GLU A 60 3.92 10.83 4.25
C GLU A 60 4.41 11.00 5.69
N ALA A 61 3.53 11.35 6.63
CA ALA A 61 3.87 11.53 8.04
C ALA A 61 4.45 10.25 8.68
N ARG A 62 3.90 9.08 8.33
CA ARG A 62 4.39 7.79 8.80
C ARG A 62 5.82 7.53 8.34
N VAL A 63 6.12 7.81 7.07
CA VAL A 63 7.43 7.47 6.50
C VAL A 63 8.50 8.49 6.90
N GLU A 64 8.14 9.77 7.06
CA GLU A 64 9.00 10.79 7.67
C GLU A 64 9.43 10.39 9.09
N THR A 65 8.48 9.90 9.90
CA THR A 65 8.78 9.38 11.25
C THR A 65 9.76 8.20 11.20
N GLY A 66 9.70 7.38 10.15
CA GLY A 66 10.61 6.26 9.90
C GLY A 66 11.96 6.65 9.29
N GLY A 67 12.15 7.91 8.87
CA GLY A 67 13.35 8.38 8.19
C GLY A 67 13.47 7.93 6.73
N TYR A 68 12.35 7.70 6.04
CA TYR A 68 12.33 7.42 4.60
C TYR A 68 11.55 8.49 3.84
N GLU A 69 11.69 8.47 2.51
CA GLU A 69 10.97 9.35 1.59
C GLU A 69 9.86 8.58 0.85
N THR A 70 8.81 9.28 0.47
CA THR A 70 7.70 8.76 -0.34
C THR A 70 7.74 9.35 -1.74
N GLU A 71 7.34 8.54 -2.72
CA GLU A 71 7.11 9.00 -4.08
C GLU A 71 5.71 8.60 -4.52
N ARG A 72 4.92 9.58 -4.97
CA ARG A 72 3.61 9.32 -5.56
C ARG A 72 3.79 8.76 -6.97
N PHE A 73 3.50 7.47 -7.13
CA PHE A 73 3.50 6.83 -8.44
C PHE A 73 2.13 6.94 -9.13
N ARG A 74 2.11 7.44 -10.36
CA ARG A 74 0.91 7.47 -11.22
C ARG A 74 1.07 6.47 -12.36
N PHE A 75 0.14 5.52 -12.49
CA PHE A 75 0.12 4.60 -13.63
C PHE A 75 -0.15 5.36 -14.94
N PRO A 76 0.53 4.98 -16.04
CA PRO A 76 0.19 5.48 -17.37
C PRO A 76 -1.26 5.12 -17.73
N SER A 77 -1.98 6.07 -18.35
CA SER A 77 -3.33 5.89 -18.89
C SER A 77 -3.33 5.17 -20.23
#